data_AF-A0A9Q0PSH7-F1
#
_entry.id   AF-A0A9Q0PSH7-F1
#
_cell.length_a   1.000
_cell.length_b   1.000
_cell.length_c   1.000
_cell.angle_alpha   90.00
_cell.angle_beta   90.00
_cell.angle_gamma   90.00
#
_symmetry.space_group_name_H-M   'P 1'
#
loop_
_entity.id
_entity.type
_entity.pdbx_description
1 polymer ?
#
loop_
_entity_poly.entity_id
_entity_poly.type
_entity_poly.pdbx_seq_one_letter_code
_entity_poly.pdbx_strand_id
1 'polypeptide(L)'
;MELINEESASELLQAQTHVWNHIFNFINSMTLKCAVQLGIPDVIHKHGKPMTLSELVSSLPIHPSKTQYVHRLMRVLVHSGFFSQQNLDGVHSQDQAYFLTPIHSSPSQG
;
A
#
# COMPACT_ATOMS: atom_id res chain seq x y z
N MET A 1 15.11 -13.25 -37.28
CA MET A 1 14.99 -11.77 -37.24
C MET A 1 13.94 -11.29 -36.24
N GLU A 2 12.92 -12.10 -35.88
CA GLU A 2 11.93 -11.75 -34.83
C GLU A 2 12.49 -11.71 -33.40
N LEU A 3 13.40 -12.62 -33.03
CA LEU A 3 13.95 -12.70 -31.66
C LEU A 3 14.70 -11.43 -31.19
N ILE A 4 15.39 -10.74 -32.12
CA ILE A 4 16.13 -9.50 -31.81
C ILE A 4 15.17 -8.36 -31.46
N ASN A 5 13.97 -8.37 -32.04
CA ASN A 5 12.97 -7.33 -31.81
C ASN A 5 12.25 -7.52 -30.46
N GLU A 6 12.06 -8.77 -30.03
CA GLU A 6 11.51 -9.10 -28.70
C GLU A 6 12.49 -8.81 -27.57
N GLU A 7 13.78 -9.15 -27.75
CA GLU A 7 14.84 -8.85 -26.78
C GLU A 7 15.01 -7.34 -26.58
N SER A 8 15.06 -6.57 -27.68
CA SER A 8 15.11 -5.10 -27.64
C SER A 8 13.88 -4.46 -27.00
N ALA A 9 12.68 -5.01 -27.23
CA ALA A 9 11.45 -4.52 -26.61
C ALA A 9 11.44 -4.78 -25.08
N SER A 10 11.94 -5.94 -24.65
CA SER A 10 12.08 -6.29 -23.23
C SER A 10 13.07 -5.36 -22.52
N GLU A 11 14.24 -5.11 -23.12
CA GLU A 11 15.23 -4.18 -22.59
C GLU A 11 14.68 -2.76 -22.46
N LEU A 12 13.96 -2.27 -23.48
CA LEU A 12 13.31 -0.97 -23.43
C LEU A 12 12.28 -0.88 -22.30
N LEU A 13 11.44 -1.92 -22.13
CA LEU A 13 10.46 -1.98 -21.04
C LEU A 13 11.15 -1.94 -19.67
N GLN A 14 12.21 -2.71 -19.48
CA GLN A 14 12.99 -2.70 -18.24
C GLN A 14 13.61 -1.33 -17.96
N ALA A 15 14.18 -0.68 -18.98
CA ALA A 15 14.75 0.65 -18.85
C ALA A 15 13.68 1.69 -18.47
N GLN A 16 12.50 1.61 -19.09
CA GLN A 16 11.36 2.46 -18.74
C GLN A 16 10.91 2.22 -17.29
N THR A 17 10.71 0.96 -16.88
CA THR A 17 10.35 0.62 -15.50
C THR A 17 11.37 1.17 -14.51
N HIS A 18 12.66 1.06 -14.81
CA HIS A 18 13.72 1.59 -13.95
C HIS A 18 13.61 3.11 -13.76
N VAL A 19 13.44 3.85 -14.85
CA VAL A 19 13.25 5.31 -14.83
C VAL A 19 11.98 5.69 -14.07
N TRP A 20 10.85 5.02 -14.34
CA TRP A 20 9.58 5.28 -13.66
C TRP A 20 9.67 5.04 -12.16
N ASN A 21 10.33 3.96 -11.73
CA ASN A 21 10.54 3.67 -10.32
C ASN A 21 11.32 4.78 -9.63
N HIS A 22 12.35 5.34 -10.28
CA HIS A 22 13.10 6.49 -9.75
C HIS A 22 12.27 7.78 -9.71
N ILE A 23 11.55 8.09 -10.79
CA ILE A 23 10.68 9.28 -10.85
C ILE A 23 9.62 9.24 -9.74
N PHE A 24 9.04 8.07 -9.47
CA PHE A 24 7.95 7.92 -8.51
C PHE A 24 8.39 7.51 -7.11
N ASN A 25 9.68 7.28 -6.84
CA ASN A 25 10.13 6.80 -5.53
C ASN A 25 9.74 7.75 -4.37
N PHE A 26 9.62 9.06 -4.64
CA PHE A 26 9.18 10.04 -3.63
C PHE A 26 7.76 9.76 -3.11
N ILE A 27 6.90 9.10 -3.90
CA ILE A 27 5.54 8.75 -3.50
C ILE A 27 5.58 7.88 -2.24
N ASN A 28 6.47 6.89 -2.17
CA ASN A 28 6.61 6.02 -0.99
C ASN A 28 6.91 6.84 0.27
N SER A 29 7.86 7.77 0.19
CA SER A 29 8.20 8.65 1.32
C SER A 29 7.07 9.59 1.71
N MET A 30 6.36 10.18 0.74
CA MET A 30 5.25 11.10 1.00
C MET A 30 4.02 10.37 1.54
N THR A 31 3.74 9.16 1.05
CA THR A 31 2.69 8.28 1.55
C THR A 31 2.97 7.87 2.99
N LEU A 32 4.20 7.48 3.31
CA LEU A 32 4.60 7.17 4.70
C LEU A 32 4.47 8.39 5.60
N LYS A 33 4.95 9.55 5.17
CA LYS A 33 4.80 10.81 5.91
C LYS A 33 3.32 11.12 6.19
N CYS A 34 2.46 10.99 5.19
CA CYS A 34 1.03 11.20 5.33
C CYS A 34 0.42 10.23 6.36
N ALA A 35 0.79 8.95 6.32
CA ALA A 35 0.31 7.95 7.26
C ALA A 35 0.65 8.30 8.72
N VAL A 36 1.90 8.74 8.96
CA VAL A 36 2.37 9.18 10.28
C VAL A 36 1.65 10.45 10.72
N GLN A 37 1.52 11.44 9.84
CA GLN A 37 0.82 12.70 10.17
C GLN A 37 -0.66 12.52 10.46
N LEU A 38 -1.31 11.54 9.82
CA LEU A 38 -2.69 11.17 10.08
C LEU A 38 -2.85 10.30 11.34
N GLY A 39 -1.76 9.80 11.94
CA GLY A 39 -1.79 8.91 13.11
C GLY A 39 -2.31 7.51 12.79
N ILE A 40 -2.24 7.07 11.53
CA ILE A 40 -2.71 5.72 11.12
C ILE A 40 -2.06 4.60 11.94
N PRO A 41 -0.71 4.58 12.16
CA PRO A 41 -0.09 3.53 12.96
C PRO A 41 -0.66 3.47 14.38
N ASP A 42 -0.85 4.62 15.03
CA ASP A 42 -1.32 4.71 16.41
C ASP A 42 -2.78 4.29 16.54
N VAL A 43 -3.61 4.69 15.58
CA VAL A 43 -5.03 4.30 15.51
C VAL A 43 -5.17 2.79 15.38
N ILE A 44 -4.41 2.16 14.47
CA ILE A 44 -4.42 0.70 14.29
C ILE A 44 -3.87 0.00 15.54
N HIS A 45 -2.76 0.49 16.12
CA HIS A 45 -2.16 -0.07 17.33
C HIS A 45 -3.13 -0.04 18.51
N LYS A 46 -3.76 1.11 18.77
CA LYS A 46 -4.71 1.30 19.88
C LYS A 46 -5.96 0.45 19.76
N HIS A 47 -6.38 0.11 18.54
CA HIS A 47 -7.53 -0.75 18.30
C HIS A 47 -7.28 -2.21 18.65
N GLY A 48 -6.01 -2.67 18.63
CA GLY A 48 -5.59 -3.97 19.16
C GLY A 48 -5.98 -5.20 18.33
N LYS A 49 -6.64 -5.02 17.18
CA LYS A 49 -7.04 -6.07 16.24
C LYS A 49 -7.00 -5.53 14.80
N PRO A 50 -7.05 -6.38 13.76
CA PRO A 50 -7.18 -5.91 12.39
C PRO A 50 -8.38 -4.96 12.24
N MET A 51 -8.15 -3.82 11.59
CA MET A 51 -9.12 -2.73 11.48
C MET A 51 -9.63 -2.60 10.05
N THR A 52 -10.94 -2.62 9.85
CA THR A 52 -11.54 -2.43 8.51
C THR A 52 -11.27 -1.04 7.96
N LEU A 53 -11.41 -0.87 6.64
CA LEU A 53 -11.32 0.47 6.03
C LEU A 53 -12.32 1.47 6.63
N SER A 54 -13.54 1.03 6.93
CA SER A 54 -14.58 1.89 7.51
C SER A 54 -14.22 2.34 8.92
N GLU A 55 -13.77 1.42 9.78
CA GLU A 55 -13.29 1.74 11.14
C GLU A 55 -12.06 2.66 11.12
N LEU A 56 -11.15 2.44 10.16
CA LEU A 56 -9.98 3.28 10.00
C LEU A 56 -10.39 4.70 9.62
N VAL A 57 -11.21 4.86 8.58
CA VAL A 57 -11.68 6.18 8.13
C VAL A 57 -12.43 6.93 9.25
N SER A 58 -13.28 6.25 10.01
CA SER A 58 -14.05 6.88 11.09
C SER A 58 -13.19 7.28 12.28
N SER A 59 -12.02 6.65 12.46
CA SER A 59 -11.06 6.94 13.52
C SER A 59 -10.07 8.06 13.15
N LEU A 60 -9.98 8.44 11.88
CA LEU A 60 -9.04 9.46 11.40
C LEU A 60 -9.67 10.86 11.39
N PRO A 61 -8.91 11.91 11.73
CA PRO A 61 -9.39 13.29 11.71
C PRO A 61 -9.41 13.86 10.28
N ILE A 62 -10.23 13.28 9.40
CA ILE A 62 -10.30 13.65 7.99
C ILE A 62 -11.71 14.07 7.55
N HIS A 63 -11.78 14.95 6.55
CA HIS A 63 -13.05 15.36 5.97
C HIS A 63 -13.69 14.20 5.17
N PRO A 64 -15.02 14.00 5.20
CA PRO A 64 -15.69 12.89 4.50
C PRO A 64 -15.36 12.77 3.00
N SER A 65 -15.13 13.90 2.32
CA SER A 65 -14.72 13.93 0.90
C SER A 65 -13.33 13.30 0.63
N LYS A 66 -12.53 13.06 1.68
CA LYS A 66 -11.18 12.49 1.57
C LYS A 66 -11.12 11.00 1.88
N THR A 67 -12.22 10.40 2.36
CA THR A 67 -12.35 8.98 2.71
C THR A 67 -11.81 8.04 1.62
N GLN A 68 -12.16 8.29 0.35
CA GLN A 68 -11.73 7.47 -0.78
C GLN A 68 -10.19 7.41 -0.97
N TYR A 69 -9.46 8.42 -0.50
CA TYR A 69 -8.00 8.46 -0.62
C TYR A 69 -7.29 7.61 0.43
N VAL A 70 -7.94 7.34 1.57
CA VAL A 70 -7.38 6.46 2.62
C VAL A 70 -7.16 5.06 2.08
N HIS A 71 -8.13 4.51 1.34
CA HIS A 71 -7.96 3.21 0.70
C HIS A 71 -6.76 3.17 -0.26
N ARG A 72 -6.58 4.21 -1.08
CA ARG A 72 -5.42 4.29 -2.00
C ARG A 72 -4.11 4.38 -1.23
N LEU A 73 -4.08 5.18 -0.16
CA LEU A 73 -2.94 5.33 0.71
C LEU A 73 -2.55 3.98 1.35
N MET A 74 -3.53 3.27 1.91
CA MET A 74 -3.31 1.98 2.56
C MET A 74 -2.79 0.92 1.58
N ARG A 75 -3.29 0.87 0.33
CA ARG A 75 -2.75 -0.06 -0.67
C ARG A 75 -1.26 0.17 -0.96
N VAL A 76 -0.83 1.42 -1.06
CA VAL A 76 0.59 1.75 -1.26
C VAL A 76 1.40 1.32 -0.03
N LEU A 77 0.91 1.62 1.18
CA LEU A 77 1.63 1.27 2.41
C LEU A 77 1.71 -0.24 2.67
N VAL A 78 0.68 -1.00 2.28
CA VAL A 78 0.66 -2.46 2.34
C VAL A 78 1.64 -3.05 1.33
N HIS A 79 1.60 -2.56 0.09
CA HIS A 79 2.54 -3.00 -0.95
C HIS A 79 4.01 -2.72 -0.56
N SER A 80 4.26 -1.59 0.09
CA SER A 80 5.58 -1.21 0.61
C SER A 80 5.96 -1.92 1.92
N GLY A 81 5.11 -2.80 2.46
CA GLY A 81 5.41 -3.66 3.61
C GLY A 81 5.24 -3.01 4.99
N PHE A 82 4.78 -1.75 5.08
CA PHE A 82 4.56 -1.09 6.38
C PHE A 82 3.35 -1.62 7.13
N PHE A 83 2.33 -2.05 6.38
CA PHE A 83 1.11 -2.64 6.92
C PHE A 83 0.83 -3.96 6.21
N SER A 84 0.06 -4.80 6.87
CA SER A 84 -0.45 -6.04 6.33
C SER A 84 -1.97 -5.97 6.20
N GLN A 85 -2.51 -6.77 5.30
CA GLN A 85 -3.92 -6.82 4.99
C GLN A 85 -4.44 -8.25 5.11
N GLN A 86 -5.59 -8.41 5.74
CA GLN A 86 -6.33 -9.67 5.81
C GLN A 86 -7.66 -9.50 5.09
N ASN A 87 -8.00 -10.47 4.23
CA ASN A 87 -9.35 -10.56 3.68
C ASN A 87 -10.28 -11.10 4.77
N LEU A 88 -11.36 -10.38 5.05
CA LEU A 88 -12.45 -10.94 5.81
C LEU A 88 -13.25 -11.84 4.87
N ASP A 89 -13.88 -12.91 5.38
CA ASP A 89 -14.59 -13.93 4.60
C ASP A 89 -15.87 -13.42 3.86
N GLY A 90 -15.94 -12.13 3.55
CA GLY A 90 -16.99 -11.48 2.77
C GLY A 90 -16.72 -11.53 1.26
N VAL A 91 -17.79 -11.71 0.49
CA VAL A 91 -17.81 -11.76 -0.99
C VAL A 91 -17.34 -10.44 -1.64
N HIS A 92 -17.18 -9.36 -0.86
CA HIS A 92 -16.81 -8.04 -1.36
C HIS A 92 -15.34 -7.70 -1.05
N SER A 93 -14.61 -7.30 -2.09
CA SER A 93 -13.22 -6.85 -2.04
C SER A 93 -12.95 -5.61 -1.16
N GLN A 94 -13.97 -5.04 -0.51
CA GLN A 94 -13.86 -3.91 0.43
C GLN A 94 -13.78 -4.35 1.89
N ASP A 95 -14.06 -5.62 2.21
CA ASP A 95 -13.95 -6.18 3.56
C ASP A 95 -12.51 -6.60 3.86
N GLN A 96 -11.60 -5.63 3.76
CA GLN A 96 -10.18 -5.79 4.06
C GLN A 96 -9.89 -5.17 5.42
N ALA A 97 -9.19 -5.91 6.27
CA ALA A 97 -8.74 -5.43 7.57
C ALA A 97 -7.23 -5.22 7.57
N TYR A 98 -6.79 -4.10 8.12
CA TYR A 98 -5.39 -3.67 8.17
C TYR A 98 -4.80 -3.89 9.56
N PHE A 99 -3.53 -4.30 9.60
CA PHE A 99 -2.76 -4.41 10.83
C PHE A 99 -1.30 -4.03 10.59
N LEU A 100 -0.56 -3.75 11.65
CA LEU A 100 0.87 -3.43 11.55
C LEU A 100 1.66 -4.67 11.13
N THR A 101 2.59 -4.51 10.17
CA THR A 101 3.49 -5.60 9.81
C THR A 101 4.48 -5.86 10.96
N PRO A 102 4.64 -7.11 11.42
CA PRO A 102 5.70 -7.45 12.36
C PRO A 102 7.08 -7.19 11.75
N ILE A 103 8.00 -6.62 12.52
CA ILE A 103 9.37 -6.31 12.07
C ILE A 103 10.16 -7.58 11.66
N HIS A 104 9.68 -8.77 12.03
CA HIS A 104 10.35 -10.05 11.79
C HIS A 104 9.86 -10.86 10.57
N SER A 105 8.89 -10.36 9.81
CA SER A 105 8.36 -11.08 8.65
C SER A 105 8.63 -10.31 7.35
N SER A 106 9.88 -10.36 6.89
CA SER A 106 10.17 -10.17 5.47
C SER A 106 9.46 -11.27 4.68
N PRO A 107 8.67 -10.94 3.62
CA PRO A 107 8.10 -11.97 2.77
C PRO A 107 9.26 -12.65 2.04
N SER A 108 9.38 -13.97 2.23
CA SER A 108 10.13 -14.82 1.31
C SER A 108 9.54 -14.61 -0.08
N GLN A 109 10.31 -13.99 -0.97
CA GLN A 109 9.97 -13.94 -2.39
C GLN A 109 9.86 -15.38 -2.91
N GLY A 110 8.74 -15.67 -3.55
CA GLY A 110 8.54 -16.81 -4.43
C GLY A 110 8.21 -16.29 -5.83
#